data_AF-A0A0R3RML3-F1
#
_entry.id   AF-A0A0R3RML3-F1
#
_cell.length_a   1.000
_cell.length_b   1.000
_cell.length_c   1.000
_cell.angle_alpha   90.00
_cell.angle_beta   90.00
_cell.angle_gamma   90.00
#
_symmetry.space_group_name_H-M   'P 1'
#
loop_
_entity.id
_entity.type
_entity.pdbx_description
1 polymer ?
#
loop_
_entity_poly.entity_id
_entity_poly.type
_entity_poly.pdbx_seq_one_letter_code
_entity_poly.pdbx_strand_id
1 'polypeptide(L)'
;MTFTEPTMLETIFALLCIIVVTLIGFLANGLSLQITITNSQFQNAYGTLRTAVLLCNTQTISVMLIWGAIVLITNSRKLSSSEYFVALIPGCLANVSFYGSILMNLLIALNRYCAFAFPIKYHGFWTVKKARTVGIIVYFLGFLPCFPSIFGKHLVSCSSEVNYLCNVLPKSMRQNKPCTLIFNAELDFRWSYSDTNCGYINSMFDTTLTSSMLIIAGCIDFITLLKIRNYNKVTTLSSKKMNKSMANSTNHKQEMVFFKQASTDTLELLDEVLCNLKFVHFQSCIGGFTMIVSSLVFNIGPHFLTNKWALFAVTTIGWEMAHVSDGDNGAKNASLVQFSPKMISSALSEAIGSQMLTNAQRNGVIHDIL
;
A
#
# COMPACT_ATOMS: atom_id res chain seq x y z
N MET A 1 7.54 24.54 31.11
CA MET A 1 6.54 24.91 30.08
C MET A 1 5.19 24.86 30.77
N THR A 2 4.50 26.00 30.92
CA THR A 2 3.18 26.05 31.54
C THR A 2 2.16 25.52 30.53
N PHE A 3 1.48 24.43 30.86
CA PHE A 3 0.45 23.83 30.02
C PHE A 3 -0.82 24.67 30.13
N THR A 4 -1.17 25.38 29.05
CA THR A 4 -2.44 26.07 28.93
C THR A 4 -3.45 25.10 28.32
N GLU A 5 -4.58 24.90 29.00
CA GLU A 5 -5.66 24.07 28.44
C GLU A 5 -6.15 24.65 27.10
N PRO A 6 -6.48 23.80 26.11
CA PRO A 6 -6.96 24.26 24.82
C PRO A 6 -8.25 25.07 24.97
N THR A 7 -8.35 26.19 24.24
CA THR A 7 -9.60 26.96 24.26
C THR A 7 -10.70 26.21 23.50
N MET A 8 -11.97 26.45 23.85
CA MET A 8 -13.12 25.85 23.14
C MET A 8 -13.02 26.06 21.62
N LEU A 9 -12.58 27.23 21.17
CA LEU A 9 -12.42 27.54 19.75
C LEU A 9 -11.37 26.64 19.08
N GLU A 10 -10.24 26.39 19.75
CA GLU A 10 -9.19 25.50 19.23
C GLU A 10 -9.69 24.06 19.08
N THR A 11 -10.43 23.57 20.08
CA THR A 11 -11.02 22.23 20.07
C THR A 11 -12.04 22.08 18.94
N ILE A 12 -12.91 23.07 18.75
CA ILE A 12 -13.88 23.08 17.63
C ILE A 12 -13.15 23.08 16.29
N PHE A 13 -12.12 23.91 16.14
CA PHE A 13 -11.33 23.98 14.91
C PHE A 13 -10.63 22.66 14.59
N ALA A 14 -9.95 22.04 15.56
CA ALA A 14 -9.30 20.75 15.38
C ALA A 14 -10.30 19.65 15.00
N LEU A 15 -11.46 19.62 15.66
CA LEU A 15 -12.53 18.68 15.33
C LEU A 15 -13.05 18.84 13.90
N LEU A 16 -13.28 20.09 13.45
CA LEU A 16 -13.71 20.38 12.09
C LEU A 16 -12.67 19.90 11.06
N CYS A 17 -11.37 20.12 11.32
CA CYS A 17 -10.31 19.63 10.45
C CYS A 17 -10.32 18.09 10.31
N ILE A 18 -10.42 17.37 11.44
CA ILE A 18 -10.51 15.90 11.44
C ILE A 18 -11.73 15.43 10.65
N ILE A 19 -12.90 16.03 10.89
CA ILE A 19 -14.14 15.68 10.18
C ILE A 19 -14.00 15.88 8.67
N VAL A 20 -13.49 17.04 8.23
CA VAL A 20 -13.34 17.36 6.81
C VAL A 20 -12.40 16.37 6.11
N VAL A 21 -11.23 16.12 6.69
CA VAL A 21 -10.24 15.20 6.10
C VAL A 21 -10.78 13.78 6.07
N THR A 22 -11.42 13.34 7.15
CA THR A 22 -12.05 12.02 7.20
C THR A 22 -13.16 11.86 6.17
N LEU A 23 -14.03 12.86 5.97
CA LEU A 23 -15.09 12.79 4.96
C LEU A 23 -14.50 12.63 3.55
N ILE A 24 -13.46 13.40 3.22
CA ILE A 24 -12.74 13.24 1.95
C ILE A 24 -12.13 11.83 1.86
N GLY A 25 -11.54 11.34 2.94
CA GLY A 25 -10.98 10.01 3.05
C GLY A 25 -11.98 8.89 2.80
N PHE A 26 -13.18 8.96 3.39
CA PHE A 26 -14.25 8.00 3.17
C PHE A 26 -14.78 8.04 1.75
N LEU A 27 -14.93 9.23 1.15
CA LEU A 27 -15.33 9.34 -0.25
C LEU A 27 -14.29 8.72 -1.17
N ALA A 28 -13.01 9.06 -1.02
CA ALA A 28 -11.92 8.55 -1.86
C ALA A 28 -11.76 7.02 -1.73
N ASN A 29 -11.69 6.50 -0.51
CA ASN A 29 -11.54 5.06 -0.28
C ASN A 29 -12.82 4.29 -0.61
N GLY A 30 -14.00 4.85 -0.31
CA GLY A 30 -15.30 4.24 -0.61
C GLY A 30 -15.57 4.12 -2.10
N LEU A 31 -15.30 5.17 -2.89
CA LEU A 31 -15.39 5.11 -4.35
C LEU A 31 -14.42 4.08 -4.92
N SER A 32 -13.16 4.07 -4.44
CA SER A 32 -12.16 3.08 -4.87
C SER A 32 -12.57 1.65 -4.54
N LEU A 33 -13.16 1.44 -3.36
CA LEU A 33 -13.64 0.15 -2.92
C LEU A 33 -14.81 -0.30 -3.80
N GLN A 34 -15.77 0.60 -4.07
CA GLN A 34 -16.90 0.35 -4.94
C GLN A 34 -16.44 -0.06 -6.34
N ILE A 35 -15.50 0.66 -6.94
CA ILE A 35 -14.96 0.32 -8.27
C ILE A 35 -14.27 -1.06 -8.21
N THR A 36 -13.46 -1.31 -7.18
CA THR A 36 -12.72 -2.58 -7.04
C THR A 36 -13.67 -3.78 -6.88
N ILE A 37 -14.79 -3.62 -6.16
CA ILE A 37 -15.76 -4.70 -5.95
C ILE A 37 -16.65 -4.89 -7.19
N THR A 38 -17.09 -3.82 -7.83
CA THR A 38 -18.08 -3.90 -8.92
C THR A 38 -17.47 -4.27 -10.26
N ASN A 39 -16.22 -3.88 -10.53
CA ASN A 39 -15.58 -4.19 -11.81
C ASN A 39 -15.02 -5.63 -11.82
N SER A 40 -15.52 -6.43 -12.77
CA SER A 40 -15.16 -7.84 -12.95
C SER A 40 -13.66 -8.06 -13.21
N GLN A 41 -12.95 -7.04 -13.70
CA GLN A 41 -11.51 -7.10 -13.93
C GLN A 41 -10.70 -7.18 -12.63
N PHE A 42 -11.22 -6.65 -11.52
CA PHE A 42 -10.60 -6.73 -10.20
C PHE A 42 -11.00 -7.99 -9.40
N GLN A 43 -11.79 -8.88 -9.98
CA GLN A 43 -12.15 -10.19 -9.38
C GLN A 43 -10.98 -11.19 -9.50
N ASN A 44 -9.78 -10.75 -9.10
CA ASN A 44 -8.53 -11.48 -9.16
C ASN A 44 -7.70 -11.25 -7.87
N ALA A 45 -6.51 -11.85 -7.80
CA ALA A 45 -5.64 -11.74 -6.62
C ALA A 45 -5.23 -10.29 -6.31
N TYR A 46 -4.92 -9.49 -7.34
CA TYR A 46 -4.55 -8.08 -7.21
C TYR A 46 -5.70 -7.26 -6.60
N GLY A 47 -6.91 -7.37 -7.14
CA GLY A 47 -8.07 -6.65 -6.62
C GLY A 47 -8.41 -7.05 -5.19
N THR A 48 -8.24 -8.32 -4.83
CA THR A 48 -8.41 -8.79 -3.44
C THR A 48 -7.43 -8.12 -2.47
N LEU A 49 -6.15 -8.03 -2.82
CA LEU A 49 -5.15 -7.32 -2.01
C LEU A 49 -5.46 -5.83 -1.93
N ARG A 50 -5.89 -5.22 -3.04
CA ARG A 50 -6.25 -3.80 -3.07
C ARG A 50 -7.47 -3.48 -2.21
N THR A 51 -8.50 -4.34 -2.22
CA THR A 51 -9.62 -4.25 -1.30
C THR A 51 -9.16 -4.29 0.14
N ALA A 52 -8.23 -5.18 0.50
CA ALA A 52 -7.69 -5.25 1.86
C ALA A 52 -6.97 -3.95 2.29
N VAL A 53 -6.17 -3.34 1.39
CA VAL A 53 -5.56 -2.02 1.62
C VAL A 53 -6.61 -0.93 1.88
N LEU A 54 -7.63 -0.86 1.02
CA LEU A 54 -8.70 0.13 1.15
C LEU A 54 -9.49 -0.03 2.46
N LEU A 55 -9.72 -1.27 2.90
CA LEU A 55 -10.35 -1.56 4.19
C LEU A 55 -9.44 -1.13 5.36
N CYS A 56 -8.13 -1.36 5.27
CA CYS A 56 -7.18 -0.88 6.26
C CYS A 56 -7.19 0.65 6.37
N ASN A 57 -7.12 1.36 5.23
CA ASN A 57 -7.15 2.83 5.22
C ASN A 57 -8.48 3.36 5.79
N THR A 58 -9.60 2.75 5.40
CA THR A 58 -10.94 3.09 5.91
C THR A 58 -11.02 2.88 7.43
N GLN A 59 -10.44 1.79 7.95
CA GLN A 59 -10.36 1.54 9.38
C GLN A 59 -9.54 2.60 10.11
N THR A 60 -8.32 2.91 9.63
CA THR A 60 -7.46 3.92 10.27
C THR A 60 -8.20 5.27 10.37
N ILE A 61 -8.78 5.73 9.26
CA ILE A 61 -9.52 6.99 9.20
C ILE A 61 -10.73 6.96 10.14
N SER A 62 -11.47 5.85 10.19
CA SER A 62 -12.61 5.68 11.11
C SER A 62 -12.17 5.77 12.57
N VAL A 63 -11.08 5.12 12.93
CA VAL A 63 -10.55 5.11 14.30
C VAL A 63 -10.10 6.51 14.71
N MET A 64 -9.40 7.22 13.82
CA MET A 64 -8.93 8.58 14.07
C MET A 64 -10.10 9.55 14.27
N LEU A 65 -11.13 9.48 13.41
CA LEU A 65 -12.34 10.29 13.57
C LEU A 65 -13.08 9.98 14.86
N ILE A 66 -13.45 8.71 15.07
CA ILE A 66 -14.31 8.32 16.20
C ILE A 66 -13.61 8.65 17.51
N TRP A 67 -12.35 8.24 17.67
CA TRP A 67 -11.63 8.49 18.90
C TRP A 67 -11.26 9.97 19.08
N GLY A 68 -10.78 10.63 18.04
CA GLY A 68 -10.48 12.06 18.04
C GLY A 68 -11.71 12.87 18.44
N ALA A 69 -12.87 12.60 17.85
CA ALA A 69 -14.13 13.27 18.19
C ALA A 69 -14.55 13.02 19.64
N ILE A 70 -14.52 11.77 20.12
CA ILE A 70 -14.87 11.45 21.50
C ILE A 70 -13.99 12.23 22.48
N VAL A 71 -12.67 12.20 22.28
CA VAL A 71 -11.72 12.88 23.19
C VAL A 71 -11.93 14.39 23.16
N LEU A 72 -12.10 14.99 21.98
CA LEU A 72 -12.29 16.43 21.82
C LEU A 72 -13.63 16.92 22.41
N ILE A 73 -14.73 16.20 22.16
CA ILE A 73 -16.08 16.58 22.63
C ILE A 73 -16.19 16.43 24.15
N THR A 74 -15.65 15.34 24.70
CA THR A 74 -15.74 15.07 26.14
C THR A 74 -14.74 15.87 26.96
N ASN A 75 -13.71 16.45 26.32
CA ASN A 75 -12.57 17.10 26.96
C ASN A 75 -11.98 16.27 28.12
N SER A 76 -11.97 14.95 27.97
CA SER A 76 -11.63 14.03 29.07
C SER A 76 -10.14 13.73 29.10
N ARG A 77 -9.43 14.24 30.11
CA ARG A 77 -8.03 13.90 30.40
C ARG A 77 -7.81 12.40 30.51
N LYS A 78 -8.78 11.67 31.08
CA LYS A 78 -8.70 10.20 31.22
C LYS A 78 -8.64 9.48 29.88
N LEU A 79 -9.36 9.98 28.86
CA LEU A 79 -9.37 9.38 27.52
C LEU A 79 -8.13 9.75 26.70
N SER A 80 -7.42 10.83 27.05
CA SER A 80 -6.11 11.16 26.49
C SER A 80 -4.94 10.50 27.25
N SER A 81 -5.22 9.84 28.38
CA SER A 81 -4.17 9.30 29.25
C SER A 81 -3.76 7.90 28.86
N SER A 82 -2.45 7.70 28.78
CA SER A 82 -1.80 6.40 28.64
C SER A 82 -2.07 5.43 29.80
N GLU A 83 -2.56 5.92 30.93
CA GLU A 83 -2.88 5.06 32.06
C GLU A 83 -4.18 4.27 31.84
N TYR A 84 -5.10 4.82 31.05
CA TYR A 84 -6.42 4.24 30.83
C TYR A 84 -6.40 3.21 29.71
N PHE A 85 -6.76 1.95 30.02
CA PHE A 85 -6.69 0.83 29.07
C PHE A 85 -7.51 1.08 27.79
N VAL A 86 -8.70 1.69 27.92
CA VAL A 86 -9.56 1.96 26.76
C VAL A 86 -8.91 2.94 25.79
N ALA A 87 -8.07 3.87 26.27
CA ALA A 87 -7.35 4.82 25.42
C ALA A 87 -6.25 4.16 24.58
N LEU A 88 -5.86 2.92 24.90
CA LEU A 88 -4.84 2.16 24.18
C LEU A 88 -5.42 1.42 22.96
N ILE A 89 -6.71 1.06 23.01
CA ILE A 89 -7.38 0.28 21.97
C ILE A 89 -7.37 1.01 20.61
N PRO A 90 -7.77 2.29 20.50
CA PRO A 90 -7.75 3.03 19.24
C PRO A 90 -6.37 3.11 18.61
N GLY A 91 -5.35 3.43 19.41
CA GLY A 91 -3.97 3.48 18.93
C GLY A 91 -3.49 2.15 18.37
N CYS A 92 -3.85 1.04 19.03
CA CYS A 92 -3.54 -0.28 18.49
C CYS A 92 -4.31 -0.56 17.19
N LEU A 93 -5.61 -0.26 17.13
CA LEU A 93 -6.41 -0.48 15.92
C LEU A 93 -5.89 0.33 14.72
N ALA A 94 -5.45 1.57 14.96
CA ALA A 94 -4.83 2.42 13.94
C ALA A 94 -3.48 1.85 13.47
N ASN A 95 -2.63 1.41 14.39
CA ASN A 95 -1.34 0.79 14.06
C ASN A 95 -1.51 -0.52 13.28
N VAL A 96 -2.46 -1.37 13.67
CA VAL A 96 -2.76 -2.64 12.99
C VAL A 96 -3.12 -2.41 11.53
N SER A 97 -4.06 -1.48 11.27
CA SER A 97 -4.46 -1.18 9.90
C SER A 97 -3.34 -0.49 9.13
N PHE A 98 -2.54 0.36 9.77
CA PHE A 98 -1.36 0.98 9.16
C PHE A 98 -0.32 -0.07 8.71
N TYR A 99 0.14 -0.95 9.60
CA TYR A 99 1.08 -2.00 9.26
C TYR A 99 0.51 -3.01 8.26
N GLY A 100 -0.77 -3.36 8.41
CA GLY A 100 -1.49 -4.18 7.45
C GLY A 100 -1.43 -3.56 6.06
N SER A 101 -1.74 -2.26 5.92
CA SER A 101 -1.68 -1.54 4.65
C SER A 101 -0.28 -1.54 4.03
N ILE A 102 0.78 -1.31 4.82
CA ILE A 102 2.17 -1.30 4.33
C ILE A 102 2.57 -2.67 3.77
N LEU A 103 2.34 -3.74 4.54
CA LEU A 103 2.69 -5.09 4.13
C LEU A 103 1.87 -5.55 2.92
N MET A 104 0.60 -5.15 2.83
CA MET A 104 -0.24 -5.41 1.65
C MET A 104 0.29 -4.69 0.41
N ASN A 105 0.77 -3.46 0.54
CA ASN A 105 1.39 -2.74 -0.58
C ASN A 105 2.65 -3.47 -1.09
N LEU A 106 3.46 -4.03 -0.20
CA LEU A 106 4.56 -4.91 -0.59
C LEU A 106 4.06 -6.17 -1.33
N LEU A 107 2.99 -6.80 -0.85
CA LEU A 107 2.40 -7.95 -1.53
C LEU A 107 1.82 -7.60 -2.90
N ILE A 108 1.27 -6.40 -3.07
CA ILE A 108 0.80 -5.90 -4.37
C ILE A 108 1.98 -5.75 -5.35
N ALA A 109 3.10 -5.17 -4.91
CA ALA A 109 4.31 -5.06 -5.72
C ALA A 109 4.82 -6.45 -6.15
N LEU A 110 4.89 -7.40 -5.20
CA LEU A 110 5.25 -8.80 -5.48
C LEU A 110 4.26 -9.48 -6.45
N ASN A 111 2.97 -9.26 -6.28
CA ASN A 111 1.94 -9.80 -7.15
C ASN A 111 2.12 -9.32 -8.61
N ARG A 112 2.34 -8.01 -8.81
CA ARG A 112 2.60 -7.41 -10.13
C ARG A 112 3.89 -7.95 -10.74
N TYR A 113 4.96 -8.02 -9.95
CA TYR A 113 6.23 -8.59 -10.40
C TYR A 113 6.05 -10.04 -10.86
N CYS A 114 5.36 -10.89 -10.08
CA CYS A 114 5.09 -12.27 -10.45
C CYS A 114 4.26 -12.40 -11.72
N ALA A 115 3.24 -11.55 -11.90
CA ALA A 115 2.39 -11.55 -13.09
C ALA A 115 3.20 -11.29 -14.36
N PHE A 116 4.17 -10.36 -14.29
CA PHE A 116 4.99 -10.00 -15.43
C PHE A 116 6.18 -10.95 -15.63
N ALA A 117 6.91 -11.28 -14.57
CA ALA A 117 8.14 -12.08 -14.66
C ALA A 117 7.85 -13.57 -14.92
N PHE A 118 6.69 -14.07 -14.49
CA PHE A 118 6.36 -15.50 -14.53
C PHE A 118 4.91 -15.75 -14.96
N PRO A 119 4.48 -15.30 -16.16
CA PRO A 119 3.08 -15.36 -16.57
C PRO A 119 2.50 -16.78 -16.55
N ILE A 120 3.27 -17.77 -16.99
CA ILE A 120 2.86 -19.19 -17.02
C ILE A 120 2.67 -19.76 -15.60
N LYS A 121 3.47 -19.30 -14.64
CA LYS A 121 3.43 -19.79 -13.25
C LYS A 121 2.62 -18.89 -12.32
N TYR A 122 2.08 -17.78 -12.83
CA TYR A 122 1.38 -16.78 -12.02
C TYR A 122 0.22 -17.39 -11.22
N HIS A 123 -0.61 -18.22 -11.86
CA HIS A 123 -1.72 -18.90 -11.19
C HIS A 123 -1.27 -19.90 -10.10
N GLY A 124 -0.04 -20.41 -10.20
CA GLY A 124 0.57 -21.21 -9.14
C GLY A 124 0.93 -20.37 -7.91
N PHE A 125 1.43 -19.15 -8.11
CA PHE A 125 1.77 -18.22 -7.02
C PHE A 125 0.54 -17.56 -6.41
N TRP A 126 -0.35 -17.02 -7.26
CA TRP A 126 -1.43 -16.13 -6.87
C TRP A 126 -2.78 -16.63 -7.34
N THR A 127 -3.67 -16.84 -6.38
CA THR A 127 -5.10 -17.06 -6.60
C THR A 127 -5.89 -16.15 -5.66
N VAL A 128 -7.16 -15.91 -5.94
CA VAL A 128 -8.05 -15.10 -5.08
C VAL A 128 -8.07 -15.65 -3.64
N LYS A 129 -8.16 -16.99 -3.50
CA LYS A 129 -8.15 -17.64 -2.19
C LYS A 129 -6.83 -17.39 -1.44
N LYS A 130 -5.69 -17.60 -2.11
CA LYS A 130 -4.36 -17.35 -1.51
C LYS A 130 -4.18 -15.87 -1.12
N ALA A 131 -4.55 -14.95 -2.00
CA ALA A 131 -4.47 -13.51 -1.74
C ALA A 131 -5.31 -13.10 -0.52
N ARG A 132 -6.55 -13.62 -0.42
CA ARG A 132 -7.41 -13.40 0.75
C ARG A 132 -6.79 -13.94 2.03
N THR A 133 -6.30 -15.18 2.01
CA THR A 133 -5.67 -15.81 3.19
C THR A 133 -4.43 -15.03 3.64
N VAL A 134 -3.51 -14.72 2.72
CA VAL A 134 -2.31 -13.94 3.02
C VAL A 134 -2.70 -12.57 3.54
N GLY A 135 -3.72 -11.94 2.96
CA GLY A 135 -4.20 -10.65 3.42
C GLY A 135 -4.71 -10.68 4.87
N ILE A 136 -5.52 -11.68 5.23
CA ILE A 136 -5.99 -11.86 6.61
C ILE A 136 -4.79 -12.07 7.56
N ILE A 137 -3.84 -12.93 7.19
CA ILE A 137 -2.64 -13.18 8.00
C ILE A 137 -1.85 -11.89 8.22
N VAL A 138 -1.58 -11.13 7.16
CA VAL A 138 -0.83 -9.87 7.23
C VAL A 138 -1.53 -8.82 8.07
N TYR A 139 -2.86 -8.70 7.96
CA TYR A 139 -3.63 -7.81 8.83
C TYR A 139 -3.45 -8.17 10.31
N PHE A 140 -3.53 -9.47 10.65
CA PHE A 140 -3.29 -9.91 12.04
C PHE A 140 -1.84 -9.77 12.49
N LEU A 141 -0.85 -9.91 11.59
CA LEU A 141 0.55 -9.62 11.89
C LEU A 141 0.76 -8.13 12.26
N GLY A 142 -0.11 -7.23 11.79
CA GLY A 142 -0.14 -5.84 12.21
C GLY A 142 -0.39 -5.63 13.71
N PHE A 143 -0.92 -6.62 14.43
CA PHE A 143 -1.06 -6.56 15.89
C PHE A 143 0.26 -6.79 16.63
N LEU A 144 1.30 -7.37 16.00
CA LEU A 144 2.56 -7.70 16.66
C LEU A 144 3.17 -6.51 17.44
N PRO A 145 3.21 -5.28 16.89
CA PRO A 145 3.73 -4.12 17.62
C PRO A 145 2.84 -3.67 18.80
N CYS A 146 1.58 -4.08 18.86
CA CYS A 146 0.69 -3.78 19.99
C CYS A 146 0.89 -4.71 21.20
N PHE A 147 1.46 -5.91 21.02
CA PHE A 147 1.55 -6.89 22.11
C PHE A 147 2.29 -6.35 23.34
N PRO A 148 3.44 -5.65 23.22
CA PRO A 148 4.10 -5.05 24.37
C PRO A 148 3.20 -4.07 25.13
N SER A 149 2.35 -3.32 24.42
CA SER A 149 1.46 -2.33 25.03
C SER A 149 0.27 -2.97 25.76
N ILE A 150 -0.29 -4.04 25.22
CA ILE A 150 -1.47 -4.73 25.78
C ILE A 150 -1.06 -5.65 26.93
N PHE A 151 -0.01 -6.45 26.73
CA PHE A 151 0.40 -7.49 27.69
C PHE A 151 1.55 -7.06 28.61
N GLY A 152 2.28 -5.99 28.29
CA GLY A 152 3.42 -5.52 29.08
C GLY A 152 3.05 -5.13 30.52
N LYS A 153 1.85 -4.58 30.75
CA LYS A 153 1.35 -4.29 32.11
C LYS A 153 1.16 -5.54 32.97
N HIS A 154 0.85 -6.68 32.36
CA HIS A 154 0.67 -7.95 33.08
C HIS A 154 1.98 -8.73 33.24
N LEU A 155 2.90 -8.62 32.27
CA LEU A 155 4.19 -9.32 32.34
C LEU A 155 5.22 -8.64 33.26
N VAL A 156 5.03 -7.35 33.56
CA VAL A 156 5.95 -6.55 34.41
C VAL A 156 5.21 -5.96 35.63
N SER A 157 4.19 -6.64 36.13
CA SER A 157 3.86 -6.47 37.56
C SER A 157 4.91 -7.23 38.35
N CYS A 158 6.03 -6.57 38.68
CA CYS A 158 6.97 -7.09 39.68
C CYS A 158 6.22 -7.17 41.00
N SER A 159 5.58 -8.31 41.28
CA SER A 159 5.18 -8.68 42.63
C SER A 159 6.42 -8.62 43.51
N SER A 160 6.28 -8.04 44.70
CA SER A 160 7.34 -7.91 45.71
C SER A 160 8.04 -9.23 46.04
N GLU A 161 7.45 -10.38 45.71
CA GLU A 161 8.02 -11.71 45.96
C GLU A 161 8.99 -12.22 44.87
N VAL A 162 9.03 -11.63 43.66
CA VAL A 162 9.88 -12.14 42.55
C VAL A 162 10.91 -11.09 42.10
N ASN A 163 11.72 -10.62 43.06
CA ASN A 163 12.70 -9.55 42.86
C ASN A 163 13.88 -9.93 41.94
N TYR A 164 14.18 -11.22 41.79
CA TYR A 164 15.34 -11.68 41.00
C TYR A 164 15.13 -11.58 39.49
N LEU A 165 13.92 -11.88 38.97
CA LEU A 165 13.66 -11.81 37.53
C LEU A 165 13.60 -10.35 37.02
N CYS A 166 13.09 -9.43 37.83
CA CYS A 166 13.01 -8.01 37.47
C CYS A 166 14.39 -7.31 37.39
N ASN A 167 15.43 -7.89 38.01
CA ASN A 167 16.80 -7.39 37.89
C ASN A 167 17.53 -7.89 36.63
N VAL A 168 17.05 -8.96 35.99
CA VAL A 168 17.60 -9.48 34.73
C VAL A 168 16.99 -8.79 33.51
N LEU A 169 15.74 -8.32 33.61
CA LEU A 169 15.10 -7.57 32.53
C LEU A 169 15.75 -6.17 32.37
N PRO A 170 16.03 -5.73 31.14
CA PRO A 170 16.62 -4.43 30.88
C PRO A 170 15.74 -3.33 31.46
N LYS A 171 16.37 -2.30 32.08
CA LYS A 171 15.70 -1.17 32.72
C LYS A 171 14.65 -0.48 31.82
N SER A 172 14.78 -0.60 30.50
CA SER A 172 13.83 -0.11 29.50
C SER A 172 12.43 -0.74 29.58
N MET A 173 12.28 -1.95 30.12
CA MET A 173 10.97 -2.61 30.32
C MET A 173 10.29 -2.27 31.65
N ARG A 174 10.97 -1.56 32.56
CA ARG A 174 10.48 -1.30 33.93
C ARG A 174 9.58 -0.05 34.05
N GLN A 175 9.27 0.64 32.97
CA GLN A 175 8.43 1.84 32.99
C GLN A 175 6.94 1.47 32.87
N ASN A 176 6.13 1.86 33.86
CA ASN A 176 4.67 1.65 33.94
C ASN A 176 3.83 2.38 32.87
N LYS A 177 4.46 3.04 31.90
CA LYS A 177 3.78 3.80 30.86
C LYS A 177 3.70 2.95 29.58
N PRO A 178 2.53 2.85 28.92
CA PRO A 178 2.38 2.00 27.75
C PRO A 178 3.13 2.57 26.54
N CYS A 179 3.46 1.68 25.62
CA CYS A 179 4.24 1.96 24.42
C CYS A 179 3.38 2.28 23.20
N THR A 180 2.07 2.40 23.36
CA THR A 180 1.13 2.51 22.25
C THR A 180 1.01 3.95 21.77
N LEU A 181 0.52 4.08 20.54
CA LEU A 181 0.09 5.33 19.97
C LEU A 181 -1.13 5.86 20.74
N ILE A 182 -1.13 7.14 21.13
CA ILE A 182 -2.22 7.77 21.89
C ILE A 182 -2.54 9.12 21.26
N PHE A 183 -3.83 9.46 21.25
CA PHE A 183 -4.29 10.79 20.90
C PHE A 183 -4.22 11.73 22.11
N ASN A 184 -3.41 12.78 22.01
CA ASN A 184 -3.21 13.76 23.06
C ASN A 184 -3.96 15.06 22.74
N ALA A 185 -5.12 15.27 23.35
CA ALA A 185 -5.90 16.48 23.15
C ALA A 185 -5.41 17.68 23.99
N GLU A 186 -4.67 17.44 25.08
CA GLU A 186 -4.26 18.51 26.00
C GLU A 186 -3.10 19.34 25.46
N LEU A 187 -2.17 18.69 24.74
CA LEU A 187 -0.98 19.37 24.23
C LEU A 187 -1.26 20.00 22.86
N ASP A 188 -1.62 19.18 21.88
CA ASP A 188 -1.47 19.54 20.48
C ASP A 188 -2.34 18.72 19.52
N PHE A 189 -3.40 18.10 20.03
CA PHE A 189 -4.36 17.33 19.24
C PHE A 189 -3.68 16.24 18.38
N ARG A 190 -2.56 15.70 18.87
CA ARG A 190 -1.69 14.81 18.08
C ARG A 190 -1.88 13.34 18.42
N TRP A 191 -1.74 12.49 17.42
CA TRP A 191 -1.36 11.10 17.65
C TRP A 191 0.15 11.03 17.85
N SER A 192 0.60 10.44 18.95
CA SER A 192 2.03 10.25 19.21
C SER A 192 2.28 9.04 20.11
N TYR A 193 3.49 8.50 20.01
CA TYR A 193 3.98 7.54 20.98
C TYR A 193 4.29 8.25 22.31
N SER A 194 4.16 7.53 23.42
CA SER A 194 4.50 8.07 24.74
C SER A 194 5.98 8.45 24.82
N ASP A 195 6.30 9.52 25.57
CA ASP A 195 7.67 9.93 25.85
C ASP A 195 8.34 9.01 26.88
N THR A 196 8.55 7.76 26.45
CA THR A 196 9.12 6.66 27.22
C THR A 196 10.13 5.97 26.34
N ASN A 197 11.05 5.21 26.96
CA ASN A 197 12.01 4.46 26.16
C ASN A 197 11.31 3.46 25.23
N CYS A 198 10.17 2.91 25.66
CA CYS A 198 9.40 1.97 24.85
C CYS A 198 8.65 2.67 23.71
N GLY A 199 8.06 3.84 23.95
CA GLY A 199 7.44 4.66 22.91
C GLY A 199 8.46 5.10 21.85
N TYR A 200 9.68 5.46 22.27
CA TYR A 200 10.79 5.74 21.34
C TYR A 200 11.17 4.52 20.50
N ILE A 201 11.30 3.33 21.11
CA ILE A 201 11.57 2.09 20.36
C ILE A 201 10.47 1.81 19.34
N ASN A 202 9.20 1.99 19.71
CA ASN A 202 8.07 1.78 18.80
C ASN A 202 8.06 2.81 17.66
N SER A 203 8.35 4.07 17.93
CA SER A 203 8.50 5.11 16.90
C SER A 203 9.64 4.80 15.91
N MET A 204 10.78 4.33 16.42
CA MET A 204 11.91 3.90 15.60
C MET A 204 11.58 2.65 14.79
N PHE A 205 10.91 1.67 15.39
CA PHE A 205 10.43 0.48 14.71
C PHE A 205 9.46 0.84 13.60
N ASP A 206 8.50 1.72 13.88
CA ASP A 206 7.51 2.22 12.93
C ASP A 206 8.15 2.88 11.71
N THR A 207 9.07 3.82 11.95
CA THR A 207 9.81 4.52 10.90
C THR A 207 10.65 3.55 10.07
N THR A 208 11.38 2.64 10.73
CA THR A 208 12.28 1.69 10.07
C THR A 208 11.52 0.66 9.25
N LEU A 209 10.46 0.08 9.82
CA LEU A 209 9.64 -0.92 9.14
C LEU A 209 8.94 -0.27 7.93
N THR A 210 8.34 0.90 8.11
CA THR A 210 7.61 1.57 7.02
C THR A 210 8.54 1.96 5.89
N SER A 211 9.66 2.61 6.20
CA SER A 211 10.64 3.02 5.18
C SER A 211 11.24 1.81 4.47
N SER A 212 11.67 0.76 5.19
CA SER A 212 12.26 -0.43 4.58
C SER A 212 11.26 -1.17 3.67
N MET A 213 10.03 -1.38 4.11
CA MET A 213 9.02 -2.08 3.30
C MET A 213 8.64 -1.31 2.04
N LEU A 214 8.50 0.02 2.13
CA LEU A 214 8.20 0.86 0.97
C LEU A 214 9.38 0.97 0.00
N ILE A 215 10.63 1.00 0.51
CA ILE A 215 11.83 0.93 -0.33
C ILE A 215 11.87 -0.42 -1.07
N ILE A 216 11.63 -1.54 -0.38
CA ILE A 216 11.60 -2.88 -1.00
C ILE A 216 10.51 -2.94 -2.07
N ALA A 217 9.29 -2.48 -1.77
CA ALA A 217 8.19 -2.43 -2.73
C ALA A 217 8.55 -1.56 -3.95
N GLY A 218 9.14 -0.38 -3.74
CA GLY A 218 9.61 0.50 -4.79
C GLY A 218 10.71 -0.13 -5.65
N CYS A 219 11.65 -0.86 -5.06
CA CYS A 219 12.66 -1.63 -5.80
C CYS A 219 12.02 -2.72 -6.67
N ILE A 220 11.02 -3.44 -6.15
CA ILE A 220 10.30 -4.47 -6.90
C ILE A 220 9.54 -3.85 -8.08
N ASP A 221 8.83 -2.74 -7.86
CA ASP A 221 8.12 -2.00 -8.91
C ASP A 221 9.10 -1.47 -9.97
N PHE A 222 10.27 -0.95 -9.55
CA PHE A 222 11.31 -0.49 -10.47
C PHE A 222 11.89 -1.62 -11.32
N ILE A 223 12.18 -2.78 -10.72
CA ILE A 223 12.63 -3.98 -11.46
C ILE A 223 11.55 -4.44 -12.44
N THR A 224 10.29 -4.40 -12.02
CA THR A 224 9.14 -4.73 -12.89
C THR A 224 9.11 -3.81 -14.10
N LEU A 225 9.25 -2.49 -13.90
CA LEU A 225 9.35 -1.49 -14.97
C LEU A 225 10.51 -1.75 -15.93
N LEU A 226 11.70 -2.07 -15.41
CA LEU A 226 12.85 -2.38 -16.25
C LEU A 226 12.60 -3.61 -17.12
N LYS A 227 11.99 -4.66 -16.56
CA LYS A 227 11.61 -5.86 -17.32
C LYS A 227 10.60 -5.55 -18.41
N ILE A 228 9.60 -4.72 -18.14
CA ILE A 228 8.62 -4.26 -19.13
C ILE A 228 9.32 -3.52 -20.27
N ARG A 229 10.20 -2.55 -19.96
CA ARG A 229 10.93 -1.79 -20.98
C ARG A 229 11.81 -2.69 -21.85
N ASN A 230 12.49 -3.66 -21.25
CA ASN A 230 13.33 -4.60 -21.97
C ASN A 230 12.51 -5.51 -22.89
N TYR A 231 11.36 -6.00 -22.43
CA TYR A 231 10.45 -6.80 -23.25
C TYR A 231 10.01 -6.05 -24.51
N ASN A 232 9.62 -4.78 -24.38
CA ASN A 232 9.19 -3.98 -25.53
C ASN A 232 10.31 -3.71 -26.53
N LYS A 233 11.54 -3.50 -26.04
CA LYS A 233 12.70 -3.29 -26.92
C LYS A 233 12.93 -4.52 -27.79
N VAL A 234 12.78 -5.72 -27.24
CA VAL A 234 12.93 -6.97 -28.00
C VAL A 234 11.79 -7.11 -29.02
N THR A 235 10.55 -6.87 -28.63
CA THR A 235 9.38 -7.00 -29.52
C THR A 235 9.43 -6.00 -30.69
N THR A 236 9.77 -4.74 -30.42
CA THR A 236 9.90 -3.70 -31.46
C THR A 236 11.04 -3.98 -32.43
N LEU A 237 12.18 -4.49 -31.96
CA LEU A 237 13.29 -4.91 -32.82
C LEU A 237 12.92 -6.11 -33.69
N SER A 238 12.20 -7.09 -33.13
CA SER A 238 11.70 -8.25 -33.87
C SER A 238 10.73 -7.82 -34.98
N SER A 239 9.79 -6.93 -34.68
CA SER A 239 8.85 -6.37 -35.65
C SER A 239 9.56 -5.61 -36.78
N LYS A 240 10.54 -4.75 -36.46
CA LYS A 240 11.34 -4.03 -37.48
C LYS A 240 12.12 -4.98 -38.39
N LYS A 241 12.70 -6.06 -37.83
CA LYS A 241 13.44 -7.07 -38.61
C LYS A 241 12.50 -7.81 -39.56
N MET A 242 11.29 -8.16 -39.10
CA MET A 242 10.26 -8.81 -39.91
C MET A 242 9.81 -7.90 -41.07
N ASN A 243 9.53 -6.62 -40.80
CA ASN A 243 9.15 -5.64 -41.83
C ASN A 243 10.23 -5.45 -42.90
N LYS A 244 11.51 -5.41 -42.51
CA LYS A 244 12.63 -5.30 -43.47
C LYS A 244 12.78 -6.56 -44.32
N SER A 245 12.60 -7.74 -43.74
CA SER A 245 12.61 -9.01 -44.48
C SER A 245 11.43 -9.08 -45.47
N MET A 246 10.26 -8.56 -45.10
CA MET A 246 9.07 -8.55 -45.95
C MET A 246 9.18 -7.54 -47.10
N ALA A 247 9.82 -6.38 -46.89
CA ALA A 247 10.03 -5.40 -47.96
C ALA A 247 10.87 -5.93 -49.14
N ASN A 248 11.69 -6.96 -48.91
CA ASN A 248 12.54 -7.58 -49.93
C ASN A 248 11.87 -8.75 -50.68
N SER A 249 10.67 -9.20 -50.29
CA SER A 249 9.96 -10.32 -50.93
C SER A 249 8.79 -9.81 -51.79
N THR A 250 8.99 -9.70 -53.10
CA THR A 250 8.06 -9.07 -54.05
C THR A 250 6.84 -9.92 -54.43
N ASN A 251 6.78 -11.21 -54.06
CA ASN A 251 5.84 -12.16 -54.67
C ASN A 251 4.65 -12.62 -53.81
N HIS A 252 4.45 -12.16 -52.56
CA HIS A 252 3.34 -12.62 -51.70
C HIS A 252 2.43 -11.48 -51.16
N LYS A 253 2.04 -10.53 -52.01
CA LYS A 253 1.41 -9.27 -51.58
C LYS A 253 0.05 -9.38 -50.87
N GLN A 254 -0.77 -10.40 -51.07
CA GLN A 254 -2.15 -10.43 -50.55
C GLN A 254 -2.30 -11.04 -49.14
N GLU A 255 -1.65 -12.16 -48.84
CA GLU A 255 -1.65 -12.73 -47.47
C GLU A 255 -0.88 -11.84 -46.46
N MET A 256 0.03 -11.02 -46.97
CA MET A 256 0.86 -10.11 -46.16
C MET A 256 0.11 -8.87 -45.64
N VAL A 257 -0.98 -8.42 -46.27
CA VAL A 257 -1.73 -7.24 -45.79
C VAL A 257 -2.49 -7.56 -44.50
N PHE A 258 -3.05 -8.77 -44.40
CA PHE A 258 -3.73 -9.25 -43.20
C PHE A 258 -2.77 -9.34 -42.00
N PHE A 259 -1.56 -9.86 -42.22
CA PHE A 259 -0.53 -9.95 -41.17
C PHE A 259 0.00 -8.59 -40.71
N LYS A 260 0.11 -7.62 -41.64
CA LYS A 260 0.53 -6.26 -41.33
C LYS A 260 -0.52 -5.49 -40.54
N GLN A 261 -1.80 -5.68 -40.87
CA GLN A 261 -2.92 -5.10 -40.12
C GLN A 261 -2.94 -5.64 -38.68
N ALA A 262 -2.93 -6.97 -38.51
CA ALA A 262 -2.90 -7.61 -37.20
C ALA A 262 -1.68 -7.19 -36.35
N SER A 263 -0.49 -7.06 -36.95
CA SER A 263 0.70 -6.61 -36.24
C SER A 263 0.68 -5.13 -35.85
N THR A 264 -0.01 -4.28 -36.61
CA THR A 264 -0.06 -2.83 -36.34
C THR A 264 -1.06 -2.55 -35.22
N ASP A 265 -2.24 -3.19 -35.28
CA ASP A 265 -3.27 -3.11 -34.24
C ASP A 265 -2.74 -3.63 -32.89
N THR A 266 -1.92 -4.70 -32.91
CA THR A 266 -1.26 -5.23 -31.71
C THR A 266 -0.21 -4.26 -31.14
N LEU A 267 0.45 -3.46 -31.99
CA LEU A 267 1.52 -2.54 -31.59
C LEU A 267 0.95 -1.25 -30.97
N GLU A 268 -0.14 -0.73 -31.54
CA GLU A 268 -0.88 0.41 -30.97
C GLU A 268 -1.49 0.05 -29.60
N LEU A 269 -2.10 -1.14 -29.50
CA LEU A 269 -2.59 -1.67 -28.23
C LEU A 269 -1.45 -1.82 -27.21
N LEU A 270 -0.28 -2.30 -27.63
CA LEU A 270 0.89 -2.43 -26.77
C LEU A 270 1.40 -1.08 -26.25
N ASP A 271 1.46 -0.05 -27.09
CA ASP A 271 1.93 1.28 -26.70
C ASP A 271 0.93 1.96 -25.74
N GLU A 272 -0.37 1.81 -25.96
CA GLU A 272 -1.40 2.29 -25.04
C GLU A 272 -1.34 1.58 -23.68
N VAL A 273 -1.27 0.24 -23.70
CA VAL A 273 -1.07 -0.58 -22.50
C VAL A 273 0.20 -0.14 -21.77
N LEU A 274 1.27 0.18 -22.50
CA LEU A 274 2.51 0.63 -21.92
C LEU A 274 2.43 1.99 -21.25
N CYS A 275 1.71 2.92 -21.88
CA CYS A 275 1.49 4.26 -21.34
C CYS A 275 0.74 4.14 -20.00
N ASN A 276 -0.33 3.34 -20.00
CA ASN A 276 -1.12 3.06 -18.81
C ASN A 276 -0.29 2.36 -17.72
N LEU A 277 0.55 1.39 -18.10
CA LEU A 277 1.41 0.68 -17.13
C LEU A 277 2.48 1.58 -16.51
N LYS A 278 3.10 2.47 -17.30
CA LYS A 278 4.06 3.46 -16.81
C LYS A 278 3.39 4.41 -15.83
N PHE A 279 2.17 4.86 -16.13
CA PHE A 279 1.41 5.73 -15.25
C PHE A 279 1.10 5.05 -13.92
N VAL A 280 0.60 3.80 -13.95
CA VAL A 280 0.27 3.02 -12.74
C VAL A 280 1.50 2.83 -11.84
N HIS A 281 2.66 2.51 -12.40
CA HIS A 281 3.88 2.35 -11.60
C HIS A 281 4.42 3.68 -11.09
N PHE A 282 4.37 4.74 -11.90
CA PHE A 282 4.78 6.07 -11.46
C PHE A 282 3.92 6.55 -10.27
N GLN A 283 2.61 6.29 -10.34
CA GLN A 283 1.69 6.57 -9.24
C GLN A 283 1.98 5.72 -8.00
N SER A 284 2.35 4.44 -8.16
CA SER A 284 2.82 3.56 -7.08
C SER A 284 4.06 4.16 -6.38
N CYS A 285 5.04 4.62 -7.16
CA CYS A 285 6.24 5.27 -6.65
C CYS A 285 5.95 6.57 -5.90
N ILE A 286 5.06 7.43 -6.44
CA ILE A 286 4.64 8.66 -5.77
C ILE A 286 3.95 8.32 -4.45
N GLY A 287 2.99 7.37 -4.46
CA GLY A 287 2.30 6.94 -3.25
C GLY A 287 3.26 6.41 -2.19
N GLY A 288 4.19 5.53 -2.59
CA GLY A 288 5.23 5.02 -1.69
C GLY A 288 6.12 6.12 -1.13
N PHE A 289 6.58 7.05 -1.96
CA PHE A 289 7.40 8.18 -1.51
C PHE A 289 6.63 9.09 -0.54
N THR A 290 5.38 9.42 -0.84
CA THR A 290 4.51 10.20 0.05
C THR A 290 4.36 9.52 1.41
N MET A 291 4.15 8.19 1.44
CA MET A 291 4.06 7.45 2.71
C MET A 291 5.38 7.44 3.49
N ILE A 292 6.53 7.33 2.82
CA ILE A 292 7.85 7.44 3.49
C ILE A 292 8.00 8.83 4.10
N VAL A 293 7.75 9.89 3.33
CA VAL A 293 7.86 11.27 3.79
C VAL A 293 6.90 11.52 4.95
N SER A 294 5.63 11.12 4.84
CA SER A 294 4.66 11.25 5.92
C SER A 294 5.10 10.49 7.18
N SER A 295 5.67 9.29 7.06
CA SER A 295 6.15 8.52 8.22
C SER A 295 7.37 9.15 8.88
N LEU A 296 8.30 9.69 8.09
CA LEU A 296 9.45 10.45 8.60
C LEU A 296 8.98 11.72 9.30
N VAL A 297 8.08 12.47 8.68
CA VAL A 297 7.56 13.73 9.21
C VAL A 297 6.72 13.47 10.47
N PHE A 298 5.95 12.37 10.52
CA PHE A 298 5.21 11.93 11.70
C PHE A 298 6.12 11.62 12.90
N ASN A 299 7.20 10.86 12.68
CA ASN A 299 8.07 10.39 13.78
C ASN A 299 9.15 11.42 14.15
N ILE A 300 9.72 12.12 13.16
CA ILE A 300 10.84 13.06 13.35
C ILE A 300 10.34 14.49 13.56
N GLY A 301 9.24 14.88 12.92
CA GLY A 301 8.67 16.23 12.99
C GLY A 301 8.46 16.74 14.41
N PRO A 302 7.95 15.93 15.35
CA PRO A 302 7.78 16.35 16.74
C PRO A 302 9.05 16.80 17.47
N HIS A 303 10.24 16.42 16.98
CA HIS A 303 11.52 16.88 17.55
C HIS A 303 11.93 18.27 17.08
N PHE A 304 11.42 18.73 15.94
CA PHE A 304 11.79 20.01 15.32
C PHE A 304 10.67 21.04 15.39
N LEU A 305 9.42 20.60 15.49
CA LEU A 305 8.26 21.47 15.53
C LEU A 305 7.86 21.74 16.98
N THR A 306 7.84 23.02 17.35
CA THR A 306 7.38 23.47 18.67
C THR A 306 5.98 24.07 18.61
N ASN A 307 5.50 24.42 17.41
CA ASN A 307 4.19 25.00 17.22
C ASN A 307 3.11 23.91 17.27
N LYS A 308 2.14 24.08 18.18
CA LYS A 308 0.98 23.20 18.39
C LYS A 308 0.26 22.84 17.09
N TRP A 309 -0.04 23.83 16.26
CA TRP A 309 -0.76 23.63 15.00
C TRP A 309 0.08 22.94 13.94
N ALA A 310 1.38 23.20 13.90
CA ALA A 310 2.29 22.48 13.02
C ALA A 310 2.38 20.99 13.40
N LEU A 311 2.44 20.69 14.71
CA LEU A 311 2.40 19.32 15.24
C LEU A 311 1.09 18.63 14.86
N PHE A 312 -0.06 19.24 15.17
CA PHE A 312 -1.38 18.74 14.77
C PHE A 312 -1.47 18.44 13.27
N ALA A 313 -1.04 19.40 12.44
CA ALA A 313 -1.10 19.29 10.99
C ALA A 313 -0.23 18.14 10.47
N VAL A 314 0.95 17.92 11.05
CA VAL A 314 1.87 16.86 10.61
C VAL A 314 1.45 15.48 11.10
N THR A 315 1.10 15.35 12.38
CA THR A 315 0.90 14.04 13.01
C THR A 315 -0.50 13.49 12.85
N THR A 316 -1.50 14.37 12.76
CA THR A 316 -2.91 13.95 12.67
C THR A 316 -3.39 14.14 11.24
N ILE A 317 -3.39 15.39 10.76
CA ILE A 317 -3.91 15.69 9.42
C ILE A 317 -3.05 15.07 8.32
N GLY A 318 -1.72 15.21 8.40
CA GLY A 318 -0.79 14.66 7.44
C GLY A 318 -0.85 13.13 7.36
N TRP A 319 -1.08 12.47 8.50
CA TRP A 319 -1.28 11.03 8.55
C TRP A 319 -2.60 10.62 7.91
N GLU A 320 -3.74 11.24 8.27
CA GLU A 320 -5.02 10.95 7.63
C GLU A 320 -4.96 11.18 6.12
N MET A 321 -4.35 12.28 5.68
CA MET A 321 -4.16 12.62 4.27
C MET A 321 -3.31 11.59 3.51
N ALA A 322 -2.36 10.93 4.18
CA ALA A 322 -1.60 9.83 3.58
C ALA A 322 -2.54 8.66 3.22
N HIS A 323 -3.47 8.31 4.12
CA HIS A 323 -4.49 7.28 3.88
C HIS A 323 -5.57 7.70 2.88
N VAL A 324 -5.90 8.99 2.79
CA VAL A 324 -6.78 9.54 1.74
C VAL A 324 -6.13 9.40 0.36
N SER A 325 -4.84 9.75 0.27
CA SER A 325 -4.09 9.76 -0.99
C SER A 325 -3.91 8.36 -1.57
N ASP A 326 -3.68 7.35 -0.73
CA ASP A 326 -3.64 5.96 -1.19
C ASP A 326 -5.02 5.51 -1.72
N GLY A 327 -6.11 5.96 -1.09
CA GLY A 327 -7.48 5.77 -1.61
C GLY A 327 -7.67 6.34 -3.01
N ASP A 328 -7.44 7.63 -3.22
CA ASP A 328 -7.61 8.30 -4.53
C ASP A 328 -6.75 7.67 -5.63
N ASN A 329 -5.53 7.24 -5.27
CA ASN A 329 -4.68 6.50 -6.19
C ASN A 329 -5.30 5.17 -6.63
N GLY A 330 -6.14 4.56 -5.79
CA GLY A 330 -6.91 3.37 -6.11
C GLY A 330 -7.95 3.62 -7.20
N ALA A 331 -8.78 4.65 -7.04
CA ALA A 331 -9.81 4.99 -8.02
C ALA A 331 -9.23 5.29 -9.40
N LYS A 332 -8.16 6.11 -9.45
CA LYS A 332 -7.47 6.47 -10.71
C LYS A 332 -6.79 5.26 -11.37
N ASN A 333 -6.18 4.39 -10.58
CA ASN A 333 -5.63 3.15 -11.13
C ASN A 333 -6.74 2.20 -11.59
N ALA A 334 -7.90 2.21 -10.94
CA ALA A 334 -8.97 1.29 -11.26
C ALA A 334 -9.61 1.59 -12.62
N SER A 335 -9.67 2.86 -13.03
CA SER A 335 -10.07 3.25 -14.38
C SER A 335 -9.03 2.89 -15.45
N LEU A 336 -7.74 2.85 -15.09
CA LEU A 336 -6.64 2.55 -16.02
C LEU A 336 -6.30 1.05 -16.15
N VAL A 337 -6.58 0.25 -15.11
CA VAL A 337 -6.29 -1.20 -15.06
C VAL A 337 -7.37 -2.03 -15.79
N GLN A 338 -8.09 -1.42 -16.74
CA GLN A 338 -8.94 -2.19 -17.67
C GLN A 338 -8.17 -3.26 -18.48
N PHE A 339 -6.84 -3.20 -18.49
CA PHE A 339 -5.98 -4.18 -19.12
C PHE A 339 -5.57 -5.31 -18.15
N SER A 340 -6.47 -6.29 -18.04
CA SER A 340 -6.31 -7.48 -17.19
C SER A 340 -5.08 -8.34 -17.60
N PRO A 341 -4.42 -9.05 -16.65
CA PRO A 341 -3.46 -10.10 -16.96
C PRO A 341 -4.01 -11.18 -17.92
N LYS A 342 -5.33 -11.38 -17.98
CA LYS A 342 -5.97 -12.24 -18.99
C LYS A 342 -5.79 -11.70 -20.40
N MET A 343 -5.84 -10.38 -20.57
CA MET A 343 -5.66 -9.71 -21.86
C MET A 343 -4.18 -9.70 -22.26
N ILE A 344 -3.28 -9.51 -21.30
CA ILE A 344 -1.83 -9.66 -21.53
C ILE A 344 -1.50 -11.13 -21.85
N SER A 345 -2.09 -12.09 -21.15
CA SER A 345 -1.92 -13.53 -21.39
C SER A 345 -2.52 -13.98 -22.71
N SER A 346 -3.69 -13.47 -23.11
CA SER A 346 -4.29 -13.80 -24.40
C SER A 346 -3.47 -13.19 -25.53
N ALA A 347 -3.09 -11.91 -25.41
CA ALA A 347 -2.22 -11.24 -26.37
C ALA A 347 -0.84 -11.91 -26.47
N LEU A 348 -0.24 -12.34 -25.34
CA LEU A 348 1.00 -13.12 -25.37
C LEU A 348 0.79 -14.51 -25.99
N SER A 349 -0.30 -15.20 -25.65
CA SER A 349 -0.58 -16.54 -26.17
C SER A 349 -0.84 -16.51 -27.68
N GLU A 350 -1.55 -15.50 -28.18
CA GLU A 350 -1.74 -15.25 -29.61
C GLU A 350 -0.42 -14.89 -30.29
N ALA A 351 0.38 -13.99 -29.69
CA ALA A 351 1.67 -13.63 -30.22
C ALA A 351 2.63 -14.84 -30.31
N ILE A 352 2.70 -15.66 -29.26
CA ILE A 352 3.54 -16.86 -29.21
C ILE A 352 3.00 -17.94 -30.17
N GLY A 353 1.68 -18.16 -30.20
CA GLY A 353 1.04 -19.12 -31.11
C GLY A 353 1.27 -18.76 -32.56
N SER A 354 1.11 -17.48 -32.92
CA SER A 354 1.40 -16.95 -34.25
C SER A 354 2.88 -17.16 -34.64
N GLN A 355 3.79 -16.96 -33.70
CA GLN A 355 5.24 -17.13 -33.90
C GLN A 355 5.65 -18.61 -34.05
N MET A 356 5.00 -19.52 -33.33
CA MET A 356 5.20 -20.96 -33.49
C MET A 356 4.66 -21.48 -34.83
N LEU A 357 3.48 -21.00 -35.25
CA LEU A 357 2.93 -21.34 -36.56
C LEU A 357 3.84 -20.86 -37.69
N THR A 358 4.36 -19.64 -37.62
CA THR A 358 5.27 -19.13 -38.66
C THR A 358 6.58 -19.92 -38.74
N ASN A 359 7.10 -20.41 -37.61
CA ASN A 359 8.29 -21.27 -37.61
C ASN A 359 8.00 -22.67 -38.16
N ALA A 360 6.83 -23.25 -37.85
CA ALA A 360 6.42 -24.55 -38.40
C ALA A 360 6.22 -24.50 -39.92
N GLN A 361 5.62 -23.41 -40.42
CA GLN A 361 5.39 -23.18 -41.84
C GLN A 361 6.71 -22.92 -42.60
N ARG A 362 7.65 -22.19 -42.00
CA ARG A 362 8.98 -21.93 -42.59
C ARG A 362 9.87 -23.17 -42.65
N ASN A 363 9.71 -24.10 -41.72
CA ASN A 363 10.50 -25.34 -41.67
C ASN A 363 9.90 -26.47 -42.54
N GLY A 364 8.87 -26.20 -43.33
CA GLY A 364 8.26 -27.19 -44.23
C GLY A 364 7.48 -28.32 -43.51
N VAL A 365 7.34 -28.25 -42.19
CA VAL A 365 6.73 -29.33 -41.37
C VAL A 365 5.23 -29.50 -41.66
N ILE A 366 4.58 -28.50 -42.26
CA ILE A 366 3.14 -28.54 -42.57
C ILE A 366 2.85 -29.24 -43.90
N HIS A 367 3.85 -29.47 -44.76
CA HIS A 367 3.61 -30.07 -46.08
C HIS A 367 3.40 -31.59 -46.08
N ASP A 368 3.58 -32.27 -44.94
CA ASP A 368 3.41 -33.73 -44.82
C ASP A 368 2.16 -34.15 -44.01
N ILE A 369 1.27 -33.21 -43.64
CA ILE A 369 0.09 -33.49 -42.77
C ILE A 369 -1.27 -33.17 -43.45
N LEU A 370 -1.27 -32.66 -44.68
CA LEU A 370 -2.46 -32.57 -45.55
C LEU A 370 -2.20 -33.37 -46.81
#